data_AF-A0A1R3JVN7-F1
#
_entry.id   AF-A0A1R3JVN7-F1
#
_cell.length_a   1.000
_cell.length_b   1.000
_cell.length_c   1.000
_cell.angle_alpha   90.00
_cell.angle_beta   90.00
_cell.angle_gamma   90.00
#
_symmetry.space_group_name_H-M   'P 1'
#
loop_
_entity.id
_entity.type
_entity.pdbx_description
1 polymer ?
#
loop_
_entity_poly.entity_id
_entity_poly.type
_entity_poly.pdbx_seq_one_letter_code
_entity_poly.pdbx_strand_id
1 'polypeptide(L)'
;MTMISFTLFSFFFFPFDGRNRLDFPVPTKYFGNCLKPCIVDVTKSEIRGENGIVVAAKAIGNKIKDVESSGLRGLEHWISDIFQRDKPGRISPVAGSPKLKVYEIDFGWGRPCKVELTRIDRDGAIALAECRDEERGFEVGLALNKNHMDEFITVFEQSVKLL
;
A
#
# COMPACT_ATOMS: atom_id res chain seq x y z
N MET A 1 -22.94 2.78 -33.48
CA MET A 1 -21.54 2.61 -33.02
C MET A 1 -21.58 2.59 -31.50
N THR A 2 -21.67 1.40 -30.90
CA THR A 2 -21.84 1.24 -29.46
C THR A 2 -20.49 1.45 -28.79
N MET A 3 -20.32 2.53 -28.02
CA MET A 3 -19.12 2.69 -27.20
C MET A 3 -19.13 1.60 -26.12
N ILE A 4 -18.25 0.62 -26.24
CA ILE A 4 -17.97 -0.31 -25.14
C ILE A 4 -17.29 0.52 -24.06
N SER A 5 -18.04 0.92 -23.04
CA SER A 5 -17.49 1.58 -21.86
C SER A 5 -16.77 0.54 -21.03
N PHE A 6 -15.45 0.49 -21.10
CA PHE A 6 -14.65 -0.36 -20.22
C PHE A 6 -14.57 0.27 -18.83
N THR A 7 -15.07 -0.44 -17.82
CA THR A 7 -14.88 -0.04 -16.42
C THR A 7 -13.40 -0.15 -16.07
N LEU A 8 -12.77 0.99 -15.77
CA LEU A 8 -11.38 1.05 -15.34
C LEU A 8 -11.29 0.92 -13.82
N PHE A 9 -10.36 0.10 -13.36
CA PHE A 9 -10.08 -0.13 -11.94
C PHE A 9 -8.79 0.58 -11.49
N SER A 10 -8.73 0.82 -10.18
CA SER A 10 -7.51 1.10 -9.44
C SER A 10 -7.28 -0.04 -8.47
N PHE A 11 -6.09 -0.62 -8.50
CA PHE A 11 -5.68 -1.68 -7.59
C PHE A 11 -4.69 -1.13 -6.58
N PHE A 12 -5.02 -1.22 -5.29
CA PHE A 12 -4.10 -0.90 -4.22
C PHE A 12 -3.53 -2.20 -3.66
N PHE A 13 -2.21 -2.34 -3.72
CA PHE A 13 -1.50 -3.55 -3.30
C PHE A 13 -0.68 -3.25 -2.05
N PHE A 14 -0.76 -4.11 -1.04
CA PHE A 14 0.13 -4.02 0.12
C PHE A 14 0.49 -5.41 0.66
N PRO A 15 1.72 -5.61 1.17
CA PRO A 15 2.11 -6.85 1.82
C PRO A 15 1.56 -6.89 3.25
N PHE A 16 1.08 -8.07 3.67
CA PHE A 16 0.62 -8.34 5.03
C PHE A 16 1.59 -9.28 5.75
N ASP A 17 2.08 -8.89 6.94
CA ASP A 17 2.94 -9.72 7.78
C ASP A 17 2.15 -10.83 8.47
N GLY A 18 2.39 -12.07 8.03
CA GLY A 18 1.69 -13.27 8.49
C GLY A 18 2.26 -13.91 9.75
N ARG A 19 3.37 -13.42 10.32
CA ARG A 19 4.07 -14.10 11.43
C ARG A 19 3.17 -14.34 12.65
N ASN A 20 2.24 -13.43 12.92
CA ASN A 20 1.31 -13.51 14.05
C ASN A 20 -0.08 -14.08 13.66
N ARG A 21 -0.17 -14.76 12.51
CA ARG A 21 -1.44 -15.19 11.90
C ARG A 21 -1.38 -16.63 11.37
N LEU A 22 -0.40 -17.41 11.85
CA LEU A 22 -0.31 -18.84 11.63
C LEU A 22 -0.80 -19.59 12.87
N ASP A 23 -1.29 -20.81 12.68
CA ASP A 23 -1.75 -21.68 13.77
C ASP A 23 -0.61 -22.17 14.68
N PHE A 24 0.64 -21.88 14.30
CA PHE A 24 1.83 -22.15 15.08
C PHE A 24 2.66 -20.86 15.28
N PRO A 25 3.41 -20.74 16.38
CA PRO A 25 4.21 -19.55 16.64
C PRO A 25 5.36 -19.44 15.63
N VAL A 26 5.42 -18.32 14.92
CA VAL A 26 6.61 -17.96 14.14
C VAL A 26 7.63 -17.29 15.07
N PRO A 27 8.87 -17.79 15.15
CA PRO A 27 9.89 -17.16 15.99
C PRO A 27 10.12 -15.70 15.59
N THR A 28 10.32 -14.82 16.58
CA THR A 28 10.64 -13.39 16.32
C THR A 28 11.92 -13.21 15.51
N LYS A 29 12.84 -14.18 15.57
CA LYS A 29 14.09 -14.23 14.81
C LYS A 29 14.00 -15.05 13.52
N TYR A 30 12.79 -15.39 13.06
CA TYR A 30 12.59 -16.11 11.80
C TYR A 30 13.23 -15.34 10.64
N PHE A 31 14.14 -16.01 9.93
CA PHE A 31 14.82 -15.47 8.76
C PHE A 31 14.18 -16.05 7.49
N GLY A 32 13.37 -15.23 6.81
CA GLY A 32 12.66 -15.63 5.59
C GLY A 32 11.44 -14.77 5.31
N ASN A 33 10.68 -15.12 4.27
CA ASN A 33 9.46 -14.44 3.89
C ASN A 33 8.24 -15.05 4.59
N CYS A 34 7.44 -14.20 5.23
CA CYS A 34 6.15 -14.57 5.83
C CYS A 34 5.12 -13.49 5.48
N LEU A 35 4.90 -13.28 4.19
CA LEU A 35 4.07 -12.20 3.65
C LEU A 35 2.90 -12.78 2.85
N LYS A 36 1.71 -12.20 3.01
CA LYS A 36 0.57 -12.41 2.11
C LYS A 36 0.30 -11.14 1.28
N PRO A 37 0.29 -11.22 -0.05
CA PRO A 37 -0.08 -10.09 -0.89
C PRO A 37 -1.57 -9.79 -0.70
N CYS A 38 -1.89 -8.52 -0.45
CA CYS A 38 -3.27 -8.04 -0.32
C CYS A 38 -3.55 -7.06 -1.44
N ILE A 39 -4.68 -7.26 -2.13
CA ILE A 39 -5.10 -6.42 -3.25
C ILE A 39 -6.52 -5.97 -3.03
N VAL A 40 -6.70 -4.66 -3.17
CA VAL A 40 -7.98 -3.97 -3.09
C VAL A 40 -8.29 -3.42 -4.47
N ASP A 41 -9.43 -3.80 -5.02
CA ASP A 41 -9.93 -3.30 -6.29
C ASP A 41 -11.11 -2.35 -6.06
N VAL A 42 -11.02 -1.16 -6.66
CA VAL A 42 -12.10 -0.17 -6.66
C VAL A 42 -12.18 0.44 -8.05
N THR A 43 -13.38 0.77 -8.53
CA THR A 43 -13.49 1.42 -9.84
C THR A 43 -12.95 2.84 -9.77
N LYS A 44 -12.35 3.33 -10.88
CA LYS A 44 -11.87 4.71 -10.97
C LYS A 44 -13.00 5.72 -10.80
N SER A 45 -14.21 5.39 -11.24
CA SER A 45 -15.40 6.23 -11.05
C SER A 45 -15.77 6.40 -9.59
N GLU A 46 -15.70 5.33 -8.78
CA GLU A 46 -16.00 5.41 -7.35
C GLU A 46 -14.95 6.22 -6.59
N ILE A 47 -13.65 5.99 -6.86
CA ILE A 47 -12.56 6.74 -6.22
C ILE A 47 -12.62 8.24 -6.57
N ARG A 48 -13.02 8.59 -7.79
CA ARG A 48 -13.14 10.00 -8.23
C ARG A 48 -14.45 10.66 -7.83
N GLY A 49 -15.40 9.90 -7.27
CA GLY A 49 -16.64 10.45 -6.76
C GLY A 49 -16.45 11.24 -5.47
N GLU A 50 -17.49 11.97 -5.07
CA GLU A 50 -17.50 12.82 -3.86
C GLU A 50 -17.08 12.06 -2.59
N ASN A 51 -17.46 10.78 -2.49
CA ASN A 51 -17.13 9.91 -1.34
C ASN A 51 -15.91 9.01 -1.57
N GLY A 52 -15.03 9.36 -2.53
CA GLY A 52 -13.93 8.50 -2.97
C GLY A 52 -13.00 8.03 -1.86
N ILE A 53 -12.62 8.92 -0.93
CA ILE A 53 -11.77 8.60 0.23
C ILE A 53 -12.46 7.57 1.13
N VAL A 54 -13.76 7.75 1.39
CA VAL A 54 -14.55 6.83 2.24
C VAL A 54 -14.65 5.45 1.59
N VAL A 55 -14.87 5.40 0.26
CA VAL A 55 -14.90 4.13 -0.49
C VAL A 55 -13.55 3.43 -0.39
N ALA A 56 -12.44 4.14 -0.64
CA ALA A 56 -11.10 3.57 -0.55
C ALA A 56 -10.78 3.05 0.85
N ALA A 57 -11.08 3.83 1.89
CA ALA A 57 -10.86 3.45 3.28
C ALA A 57 -11.66 2.20 3.68
N LYS A 58 -12.94 2.12 3.29
CA LYS A 58 -13.79 0.95 3.52
C LYS A 58 -13.25 -0.28 2.79
N ALA A 59 -12.87 -0.15 1.52
CA ALA A 59 -12.35 -1.25 0.73
C ALA A 59 -11.04 -1.80 1.31
N ILE A 60 -10.10 -0.93 1.71
CA ILE A 60 -8.86 -1.31 2.39
C ILE A 60 -9.15 -1.97 3.73
N GLY A 61 -9.99 -1.34 4.56
CA GLY A 61 -10.35 -1.88 5.89
C GLY A 61 -11.03 -3.25 5.81
N ASN A 62 -11.90 -3.47 4.83
CA ASN A 62 -12.52 -4.77 4.60
C ASN A 62 -11.50 -5.83 4.18
N LYS A 63 -10.54 -5.48 3.31
CA LYS A 63 -9.46 -6.39 2.92
C LYS A 63 -8.54 -6.72 4.10
N ILE A 64 -8.26 -5.77 4.99
CA ILE A 64 -7.50 -6.01 6.22
C ILE A 64 -8.25 -7.01 7.12
N LYS A 65 -9.54 -6.79 7.39
CA LYS A 65 -10.35 -7.71 8.22
C LYS A 65 -10.41 -9.13 7.63
N ASP A 66 -10.57 -9.21 6.32
CA ASP A 66 -10.57 -10.48 5.58
C ASP A 66 -9.23 -11.23 5.73
N VAL A 67 -8.09 -10.56 5.53
CA VAL A 67 -6.78 -11.20 5.71
C VAL A 67 -6.46 -11.51 7.18
N GLU A 68 -6.93 -10.71 8.13
CA GLU A 68 -6.79 -11.01 9.56
C GLU A 68 -7.54 -12.28 9.97
N SER A 69 -8.72 -12.52 9.38
CA SER A 69 -9.51 -13.74 9.64
C SER A 69 -8.95 -14.97 8.92
N SER A 70 -8.43 -14.80 7.70
CA SER A 70 -7.95 -15.91 6.87
C SER A 70 -6.47 -16.26 7.10
N GLY A 71 -5.68 -15.38 7.71
CA GLY A 71 -4.24 -15.54 7.86
C GLY A 71 -3.56 -15.79 6.52
N LEU A 72 -2.69 -16.80 6.45
CA LEU A 72 -2.00 -17.20 5.21
C LEU A 72 -2.77 -18.20 4.34
N ARG A 73 -4.03 -18.54 4.65
CA ARG A 73 -4.84 -19.44 3.80
C ARG A 73 -5.04 -18.85 2.40
N GLY A 74 -5.01 -19.71 1.38
CA GLY A 74 -5.18 -19.31 -0.02
C GLY A 74 -3.98 -18.59 -0.61
N LEU A 75 -2.85 -18.50 0.12
CA LEU A 75 -1.62 -17.90 -0.40
C LEU A 75 -1.18 -18.64 -1.67
N GLU A 76 -1.29 -19.96 -1.74
CA GLU A 76 -0.97 -20.78 -2.90
C GLU A 76 -1.59 -20.32 -4.23
N HIS A 77 -2.70 -19.56 -4.18
CA HIS A 77 -3.42 -19.05 -5.34
C HIS A 77 -3.12 -17.57 -5.65
N TRP A 78 -2.24 -16.91 -4.90
CA TRP A 78 -2.04 -15.46 -5.00
C TRP A 78 -1.58 -15.00 -6.40
N ILE A 79 -0.76 -15.81 -7.07
CA ILE A 79 -0.27 -15.53 -8.42
C ILE A 79 -1.45 -15.57 -9.39
N SER A 80 -2.25 -16.64 -9.40
CA SER A 80 -3.43 -16.73 -10.26
C SER A 80 -4.40 -15.59 -9.99
N ASP A 81 -4.63 -15.24 -8.72
CA ASP A 81 -5.53 -14.14 -8.36
C ASP A 81 -5.06 -12.78 -8.87
N ILE A 82 -3.76 -12.60 -9.12
CA ILE A 82 -3.19 -11.39 -9.71
C ILE A 82 -3.24 -11.42 -11.23
N PHE A 83 -2.71 -12.49 -11.83
CA PHE A 83 -2.51 -12.57 -13.27
C PHE A 83 -3.80 -12.88 -14.04
N GLN A 84 -4.81 -13.46 -13.39
CA GLN A 84 -6.11 -13.75 -13.99
C GLN A 84 -7.14 -12.64 -13.77
N ARG A 85 -6.73 -11.47 -13.26
CA ARG A 85 -7.64 -10.31 -13.22
C ARG A 85 -7.87 -9.79 -14.64
N ASP A 86 -8.99 -10.19 -15.23
CA ASP A 86 -9.52 -9.60 -16.48
C ASP A 86 -10.15 -8.21 -16.24
N LYS A 87 -9.49 -7.37 -15.43
CA LYS A 87 -9.94 -6.02 -15.09
C LYS A 87 -8.87 -5.01 -15.51
N PRO A 88 -9.14 -4.16 -16.51
CA PRO A 88 -8.17 -3.14 -16.92
C PRO A 88 -8.01 -2.10 -15.81
N GLY A 89 -6.76 -1.78 -15.44
CA GLY A 89 -6.52 -0.84 -14.35
C GLY A 89 -5.04 -0.58 -14.07
N ARG A 90 -4.79 0.30 -13.09
CA ARG A 90 -3.45 0.62 -12.60
C ARG A 90 -3.22 0.01 -11.23
N ILE A 91 -2.07 -0.61 -11.02
CA ILE A 91 -1.64 -1.13 -9.72
C ILE A 91 -0.80 -0.06 -9.02
N SER A 92 -1.09 0.17 -7.74
CA SER A 92 -0.35 1.07 -6.84
C SER A 92 0.14 0.23 -5.64
N PRO A 93 1.34 -0.35 -5.73
CA PRO A 93 1.91 -1.16 -4.66
C PRO A 93 2.50 -0.29 -3.55
N VAL A 94 2.38 -0.75 -2.31
CA VAL A 94 3.04 -0.17 -1.14
C VAL A 94 4.32 -0.93 -0.83
N ALA A 95 5.40 -0.21 -0.62
CA ALA A 95 6.67 -0.71 -0.15
C ALA A 95 6.98 -0.16 1.25
N GLY A 96 7.41 -1.04 2.16
CA GLY A 96 7.68 -0.67 3.56
C GLY A 96 6.48 -0.83 4.49
N SER A 97 6.69 -0.49 5.76
CA SER A 97 5.66 -0.46 6.80
C SER A 97 6.14 0.41 7.96
N PRO A 98 5.26 1.22 8.59
CA PRO A 98 5.59 1.96 9.81
C PRO A 98 5.96 1.06 11.01
N LYS A 99 5.71 -0.25 10.90
CA LYS A 99 6.10 -1.24 11.92
C LYS A 99 7.56 -1.69 11.81
N LEU A 100 8.28 -1.31 10.75
CA LEU A 100 9.68 -1.69 10.54
C LEU A 100 10.65 -0.84 11.36
N LYS A 101 10.24 0.37 11.81
CA LYS A 101 11.04 1.19 12.73
C LYS A 101 12.45 1.48 12.19
N VAL A 102 12.53 1.76 10.89
CA VAL A 102 13.79 2.06 10.18
C VAL A 102 14.52 3.28 10.76
N TYR A 103 13.80 4.25 11.33
CA TYR A 103 14.39 5.39 12.03
C TYR A 103 14.92 5.05 13.44
N GLU A 104 14.65 3.86 13.99
CA GLU A 104 15.23 3.40 15.26
C GLU A 104 16.64 2.81 15.10
N ILE A 105 17.14 2.70 13.86
CA ILE A 105 18.47 2.14 13.57
C ILE A 105 19.55 3.16 13.93
N ASP A 106 20.37 2.86 14.94
CA ASP A 106 21.51 3.68 15.34
C ASP A 106 22.82 2.86 15.28
N PHE A 107 23.76 3.33 14.46
CA PHE A 107 25.09 2.74 14.32
C PHE A 107 26.15 3.36 15.25
N GLY A 108 25.75 4.27 16.14
CA GLY A 108 26.63 5.03 17.05
C GLY A 108 26.76 6.51 16.70
N TRP A 109 26.05 6.98 15.67
CA TRP A 109 26.05 8.39 15.22
C TRP A 109 24.69 9.06 15.38
N GLY A 110 23.75 8.38 16.05
CA GLY A 110 22.37 8.79 16.16
C GLY A 110 21.49 8.16 15.07
N ARG A 111 20.18 8.33 15.25
CA ARG A 111 19.14 7.86 14.33
C ARG A 111 19.26 8.51 12.94
N PRO A 112 18.76 7.87 11.87
CA PRO A 112 18.80 8.42 10.52
C PRO A 112 18.06 9.77 10.46
N CYS A 113 18.56 10.68 9.63
CA CYS A 113 17.89 11.95 9.35
C CYS A 113 16.77 11.81 8.31
N LYS A 114 16.93 10.87 7.36
CA LYS A 114 15.95 10.55 6.32
C LYS A 114 16.11 9.10 5.87
N VAL A 115 15.01 8.43 5.57
CA VAL A 115 14.98 7.12 4.91
C VAL A 115 14.27 7.26 3.56
N GLU A 116 14.89 6.70 2.52
CA GLU A 116 14.36 6.67 1.15
C GLU A 116 14.39 5.25 0.60
N LEU A 117 13.31 4.81 -0.03
CA LEU A 117 13.27 3.54 -0.77
C LEU A 117 13.58 3.84 -2.25
N THR A 118 14.77 3.48 -2.70
CA THR A 118 15.33 3.98 -3.97
C THR A 118 14.72 3.40 -5.25
N ARG A 119 13.94 2.31 -5.17
CA ARG A 119 13.41 1.59 -6.35
C ARG A 119 11.93 1.89 -6.64
N ILE A 120 11.30 2.76 -5.86
CA ILE A 120 9.86 3.03 -5.97
C ILE A 120 9.47 3.69 -7.29
N ASP A 121 10.40 4.36 -7.96
CA ASP A 121 10.24 4.95 -9.30
C ASP A 121 10.02 3.88 -10.37
N ARG A 122 10.88 2.85 -10.38
CA ARG A 122 10.83 1.72 -11.31
C ARG A 122 9.66 0.81 -11.00
N ASP A 123 9.41 0.55 -9.72
CA ASP A 123 8.35 -0.35 -9.27
C ASP A 123 6.97 0.33 -9.26
N GLY A 124 6.92 1.64 -9.51
CA GLY A 124 5.70 2.44 -9.43
C GLY A 124 5.05 2.42 -8.04
N ALA A 125 5.86 2.20 -7.01
CA ALA A 125 5.42 1.95 -5.64
C ALA A 125 5.29 3.24 -4.83
N ILE A 126 4.53 3.14 -3.75
CA ILE A 126 4.39 4.15 -2.71
C ILE A 126 5.24 3.66 -1.53
N ALA A 127 6.26 4.41 -1.13
CA ALA A 127 7.01 4.10 0.08
C ALA A 127 6.21 4.50 1.31
N LEU A 128 6.24 3.66 2.36
CA LEU A 128 5.59 3.92 3.63
C LEU A 128 6.51 3.54 4.79
N ALA A 129 6.79 4.50 5.67
CA ALA A 129 7.60 4.32 6.87
C ALA A 129 6.98 5.10 8.05
N GLU A 130 7.42 4.82 9.27
CA GLU A 130 7.09 5.65 10.42
C GLU A 130 7.71 7.04 10.28
N CYS A 131 7.08 8.06 10.89
CA CYS A 131 7.67 9.39 10.97
C CYS A 131 8.80 9.39 12.00
N ARG A 132 9.89 10.07 11.65
CA ARG A 132 11.05 10.22 12.53
C ARG A 132 10.74 10.99 13.83
N ASP A 133 9.95 12.05 13.71
CA ASP A 133 9.82 13.10 14.73
C ASP A 133 8.42 13.24 15.32
N GLU A 134 7.40 12.70 14.65
CA GLU A 134 6.02 12.74 15.14
C GLU A 134 5.55 11.38 15.62
N GLU A 135 5.17 11.31 16.90
CA GLU A 135 4.58 10.10 17.47
C GLU A 135 3.28 9.77 16.74
N ARG A 136 3.18 8.53 16.21
CA ARG A 136 2.07 8.04 15.37
C ARG A 136 1.98 8.67 13.97
N GLY A 137 2.93 9.53 13.59
CA GLY A 137 3.08 9.99 12.20
C GLY A 137 3.64 8.90 11.28
N PHE A 138 3.44 9.07 9.99
CA PHE A 138 4.04 8.22 8.96
C PHE A 138 4.52 9.08 7.78
N GLU A 139 5.58 8.63 7.13
CA GLU A 139 6.10 9.23 5.91
C GLU A 139 5.62 8.45 4.69
N VAL A 140 5.14 9.17 3.68
CA VAL A 140 4.75 8.63 2.37
C VAL A 140 5.73 9.13 1.32
N GLY A 141 6.47 8.21 0.69
CA GLY A 141 7.40 8.53 -0.40
C GLY A 141 6.78 8.21 -1.76
N LEU A 142 6.95 9.13 -2.72
CA LEU A 142 6.45 9.00 -4.09
C LEU A 142 7.54 9.38 -5.08
N ALA A 143 7.66 8.61 -6.16
CA ALA A 143 8.50 8.96 -7.30
C ALA A 143 7.64 8.97 -8.56
N LEU A 144 7.31 10.18 -9.02
CA LEU A 144 6.49 10.43 -10.20
C LEU A 144 7.27 11.34 -11.15
N ASN A 145 6.90 11.35 -12.43
CA ASN A 145 7.40 12.39 -13.33
C ASN A 145 6.90 13.77 -12.87
N LYS A 146 7.58 14.83 -13.32
CA LYS A 146 7.32 16.20 -12.88
C LYS A 146 5.83 16.59 -12.99
N ASN A 147 5.21 16.36 -14.15
CA ASN A 147 3.82 16.77 -14.39
C ASN A 147 2.85 16.05 -13.44
N HIS A 148 3.01 14.74 -13.26
CA HIS A 148 2.17 13.97 -12.33
C HIS A 148 2.44 14.34 -10.87
N MET A 149 3.67 14.71 -10.51
CA MET A 149 3.98 15.18 -9.16
C MET A 149 3.34 16.53 -8.88
N ASP A 150 3.42 17.47 -9.83
CA ASP A 150 2.83 18.80 -9.72
C ASP A 150 1.28 18.70 -9.58
N GLU A 151 0.64 17.81 -10.33
CA GLU A 151 -0.79 17.47 -10.18
C GLU A 151 -1.09 16.82 -8.82
N PHE A 152 -0.29 15.86 -8.39
CA PHE A 152 -0.47 15.17 -7.11
C PHE A 152 -0.43 16.15 -5.94
N ILE A 153 0.58 17.02 -5.89
CA ILE A 153 0.74 18.04 -4.85
C ILE A 153 -0.50 18.92 -4.79
N THR A 154 -0.96 19.40 -5.94
CA THR A 154 -2.17 20.25 -6.03
C THR A 154 -3.39 19.56 -5.41
N VAL A 155 -3.64 18.30 -5.79
CA VAL A 155 -4.78 17.52 -5.28
C VAL A 155 -4.62 17.21 -3.79
N PHE A 156 -3.41 16.83 -3.35
CA PHE A 156 -3.13 16.48 -1.97
C PHE A 156 -3.33 17.69 -1.04
N GLU A 157 -2.78 18.84 -1.37
CA GLU A 157 -2.93 20.07 -0.58
C GLU A 157 -4.39 20.54 -0.49
N GLN A 158 -5.15 20.43 -1.59
CA GLN A 158 -6.57 20.73 -1.59
C GLN A 158 -7.35 19.75 -0.68
N SER A 159 -7.02 18.45 -0.76
CA SER A 159 -7.73 17.41 0.00
C SER A 159 -7.47 17.50 1.50
N VAL A 160 -6.22 17.77 1.92
CA VAL A 160 -5.88 17.89 3.34
C VAL A 160 -6.53 19.12 3.98
N LYS A 161 -6.76 20.21 3.24
CA LYS A 161 -7.49 21.39 3.74
C LYS A 161 -8.98 21.12 4.00
N LEU A 162 -9.52 20.02 3.48
CA LEU A 162 -10.92 19.62 3.64
C LEU A 162 -11.12 18.64 4.81
N LEU A 163 -10.04 18.20 5.46
CA LEU A 163 -10.02 17.34 6.65
C LEU A 163 -9.80 18.17 7.92
#